data_AF-A0A3D3W5P8-F1
#
_entry.id   AF-A0A3D3W5P8-F1
#
_cell.length_a   1.000
_cell.length_b   1.000
_cell.length_c   1.000
_cell.angle_alpha   90.00
_cell.angle_beta   90.00
_cell.angle_gamma   90.00
#
_symmetry.space_group_name_H-M   'P 1'
#
loop_
_entity.id
_entity.type
_entity.pdbx_description
1 polymer ?
#
loop_
_entity_poly.entity_id
_entity_poly.type
_entity_poly.pdbx_seq_one_letter_code
_entity_poly.pdbx_strand_id
1 'polypeptide(L)'
;MTLVTRLLLTCCLLLTTIAAASADENSRQTPATAATDARNAAIQHMGRIGELPGQWRGVLQLRRGSNDGAAAETIDVSWNFTQTTPALQFRFKPGSRLQQLHLIAPAADSAVIQLRLQEADAERLLTLQPNPVTTEVSEQGNQWTFATPADATTHRRLTLRRLSEIRWTVLLEEQPQTGAGWRRMFEIGMTRAGERLATAGAGQRLCVVTGGKGTIAVQHDGQTWYVCCEGCRQAFNDDPAGILKSYQEQRRKQSDNKSEARQKSAGQ
;
A
#
# COMPACT_ATOMS: atom_id res chain seq x y z
N MET A 1 94.13 41.31 1.11
CA MET A 1 93.52 41.71 -0.18
C MET A 1 92.40 40.73 -0.53
N THR A 2 91.16 41.24 -0.47
CA THR A 2 89.93 40.86 -1.23
C THR A 2 89.23 39.49 -1.11
N LEU A 3 87.87 39.57 -1.18
CA LEU A 3 86.80 38.57 -1.40
C LEU A 3 86.29 37.75 -0.18
N VAL A 4 85.01 37.39 0.04
CA VAL A 4 83.66 37.57 -0.61
C VAL A 4 82.63 36.89 0.34
N THR A 5 81.52 37.55 0.73
CA THR A 5 80.09 37.28 0.40
C THR A 5 79.49 35.89 0.78
N ARG A 6 78.33 35.85 1.47
CA ARG A 6 77.05 35.27 0.99
C ARG A 6 75.91 35.22 2.03
N LEU A 7 74.73 35.53 1.50
CA LEU A 7 73.41 35.74 2.12
C LEU A 7 72.58 34.44 2.04
N LEU A 8 71.71 34.23 3.03
CA LEU A 8 70.91 33.02 3.31
C LEU A 8 69.89 32.66 2.21
N LEU A 9 69.76 31.35 1.96
CA LEU A 9 68.84 30.70 1.02
C LEU A 9 67.73 29.98 1.81
N THR A 10 66.46 30.36 1.61
CA THR A 10 65.28 29.66 2.15
C THR A 10 64.59 28.87 1.05
N CYS A 11 64.50 27.56 1.25
CA CYS A 11 63.87 26.58 0.37
C CYS A 11 62.53 26.15 0.99
N CYS A 12 61.41 26.36 0.30
CA CYS A 12 60.09 25.84 0.70
C CYS A 12 59.57 24.90 -0.40
N LEU A 13 59.44 23.62 -0.04
CA LEU A 13 58.86 22.55 -0.85
C LEU A 13 57.34 22.71 -0.95
N LEU A 14 56.80 22.58 -2.16
CA LEU A 14 55.38 22.42 -2.46
C LEU A 14 54.96 20.95 -2.21
N LEU A 15 54.08 20.73 -1.23
CA LEU A 15 53.32 19.49 -1.04
C LEU A 15 51.94 19.69 -1.69
N THR A 16 51.69 19.00 -2.81
CA THR A 16 50.37 18.91 -3.44
C THR A 16 49.51 17.87 -2.71
N THR A 17 48.46 18.33 -2.03
CA THR A 17 47.42 17.47 -1.46
C THR A 17 46.44 17.05 -2.56
N ILE A 18 46.34 15.75 -2.81
CA ILE A 18 45.27 15.16 -3.63
C ILE A 18 44.03 15.09 -2.74
N ALA A 19 43.09 16.01 -2.94
CA ALA A 19 41.76 15.93 -2.35
C ALA A 19 40.97 14.82 -3.06
N ALA A 20 40.82 13.66 -2.41
CA ALA A 20 39.88 12.64 -2.83
C ALA A 20 38.47 13.17 -2.59
N ALA A 21 37.78 13.54 -3.68
CA ALA A 21 36.36 13.85 -3.67
C ALA A 21 35.57 12.56 -3.41
N SER A 22 35.18 12.34 -2.14
CA SER A 22 34.03 11.50 -1.82
C SER A 22 32.77 12.24 -2.25
N ALA A 23 32.49 12.21 -3.55
CA ALA A 23 31.24 12.75 -4.11
C ALA A 23 30.11 11.81 -3.70
N ASP A 24 29.36 12.29 -2.72
CA ASP A 24 28.01 11.92 -2.30
C ASP A 24 27.18 11.22 -3.40
N GLU A 25 27.20 9.88 -3.36
CA GLU A 25 26.49 8.98 -4.28
C GLU A 25 24.96 9.08 -4.13
N ASN A 26 24.49 9.75 -3.07
CA ASN A 26 23.07 9.96 -2.78
C ASN A 26 22.43 11.11 -3.59
N SER A 27 23.21 11.87 -4.36
CA SER A 27 22.75 13.11 -5.02
C SER A 27 22.27 12.96 -6.48
N ARG A 28 22.29 11.74 -7.06
CA ARG A 28 21.87 11.50 -8.47
C ARG A 28 20.72 10.50 -8.62
N GLN A 29 19.70 10.56 -7.76
CA GLN A 29 18.42 9.91 -8.08
C GLN A 29 17.76 10.65 -9.25
N THR A 30 17.51 9.96 -10.37
CA THR A 30 16.69 10.50 -11.47
C THR A 30 15.22 10.51 -11.04
N PRO A 31 14.38 11.49 -11.48
CA PRO A 31 12.96 11.55 -11.10
C PRO A 31 12.17 10.25 -11.33
N ALA A 32 12.50 9.50 -12.39
CA ALA A 32 11.91 8.20 -12.67
C ALA A 32 12.25 7.14 -11.60
N THR A 33 13.51 7.09 -11.15
CA THR A 33 13.96 6.19 -10.07
C THR A 33 13.28 6.53 -8.75
N ALA A 34 13.19 7.82 -8.40
CA ALA A 34 12.52 8.27 -7.18
C ALA A 34 11.02 7.94 -7.17
N ALA A 35 10.33 8.08 -8.30
CA ALA A 35 8.92 7.70 -8.44
C ALA A 35 8.71 6.18 -8.29
N THR A 36 9.61 5.37 -8.87
CA THR A 36 9.62 3.91 -8.71
C THR A 36 9.86 3.50 -7.25
N ASP A 37 10.81 4.13 -6.56
CA ASP A 37 11.09 3.86 -5.15
C ASP A 37 9.90 4.22 -4.25
N ALA A 38 9.29 5.39 -4.46
CA ALA A 38 8.09 5.83 -3.72
C ALA A 38 6.90 4.89 -3.92
N ARG A 39 6.65 4.43 -5.17
CA ARG A 39 5.62 3.44 -5.47
C ARG A 39 5.88 2.13 -4.74
N ASN A 40 7.10 1.60 -4.82
CA ASN A 40 7.47 0.33 -4.20
C ASN A 40 7.37 0.41 -2.67
N ALA A 41 7.81 1.51 -2.08
CA ALA A 41 7.66 1.79 -0.65
C ALA A 41 6.18 1.84 -0.23
N ALA A 42 5.34 2.53 -1.01
CA ALA A 42 3.90 2.58 -0.74
C ALA A 42 3.24 1.19 -0.80
N ILE A 43 3.56 0.37 -1.81
CA ILE A 43 3.05 -1.00 -1.93
C ILE A 43 3.49 -1.84 -0.72
N GLN A 44 4.76 -1.71 -0.31
CA GLN A 44 5.29 -2.41 0.85
C GLN A 44 4.59 -1.98 2.15
N HIS A 45 4.39 -0.67 2.37
CA HIS A 45 3.71 -0.16 3.55
C HIS A 45 2.23 -0.54 3.61
N MET A 46 1.54 -0.56 2.46
CA MET A 46 0.13 -0.95 2.39
C MET A 46 -0.08 -2.46 2.58
N GLY A 47 0.96 -3.27 2.38
CA GLY A 47 0.94 -4.71 2.64
C GLY A 47 -0.27 -5.41 2.00
N ARG A 48 -1.01 -6.19 2.79
CA ARG A 48 -2.16 -6.96 2.30
C ARG A 48 -3.36 -6.10 1.88
N ILE A 49 -3.48 -4.87 2.36
CA ILE A 49 -4.51 -3.93 1.86
C ILE A 49 -4.26 -3.66 0.38
N GLY A 50 -2.99 -3.63 -0.05
CA GLY A 50 -2.58 -3.49 -1.45
C GLY A 50 -3.07 -4.58 -2.42
N GLU A 51 -3.64 -5.68 -1.91
CA GLU A 51 -4.24 -6.78 -2.69
C GLU A 51 -5.70 -6.49 -3.12
N LEU A 52 -6.33 -5.47 -2.54
CA LEU A 52 -7.72 -5.09 -2.79
C LEU A 52 -8.07 -4.68 -4.23
N PRO A 53 -7.17 -4.15 -5.09
CA PRO A 53 -7.54 -3.74 -6.42
C PRO A 53 -8.33 -4.80 -7.21
N GLY A 54 -9.31 -4.32 -7.97
CA GLY A 54 -10.24 -5.11 -8.77
C GLY A 54 -11.70 -4.78 -8.46
N GLN A 55 -12.59 -5.52 -9.13
CA GLN A 55 -14.04 -5.38 -9.00
C GLN A 55 -14.59 -6.26 -7.88
N TRP A 56 -15.53 -5.73 -7.10
CA TRP A 56 -16.17 -6.41 -5.98
C TRP A 56 -17.68 -6.25 -6.02
N ARG A 57 -18.39 -7.34 -5.73
CA ARG A 57 -19.82 -7.32 -5.41
C ARG A 57 -19.96 -7.29 -3.89
N GLY A 58 -20.65 -6.28 -3.39
CA GLY A 58 -20.92 -6.12 -1.97
C GLY A 58 -22.38 -6.37 -1.61
N VAL A 59 -22.62 -6.65 -0.34
CA VAL A 59 -23.92 -6.52 0.29
C VAL A 59 -23.74 -5.63 1.51
N LEU A 60 -24.35 -4.46 1.48
CA LEU A 60 -24.44 -3.55 2.62
C LEU A 60 -25.57 -4.03 3.54
N GLN A 61 -25.29 -4.17 4.83
CA GLN A 61 -26.26 -4.50 5.86
C GLN A 61 -26.20 -3.49 7.00
N LEU A 62 -27.35 -2.93 7.39
CA LEU A 62 -27.44 -2.03 8.55
C LEU A 62 -27.29 -2.79 9.87
N ARG A 63 -27.80 -4.03 9.91
CA ARG A 63 -27.74 -4.94 11.06
C ARG A 63 -27.15 -6.27 10.61
N ARG A 64 -26.20 -6.81 11.37
CA ARG A 64 -25.56 -8.10 11.07
C ARG A 64 -26.62 -9.19 10.92
N GLY A 65 -26.59 -9.91 9.81
CA GLY A 65 -27.48 -11.04 9.56
C GLY A 65 -28.93 -10.65 9.23
N SER A 66 -29.23 -9.37 9.06
CA SER A 66 -30.56 -8.89 8.64
C SER A 66 -30.52 -8.34 7.22
N ASN A 67 -31.57 -8.65 6.45
CA ASN A 67 -31.78 -8.09 5.12
C ASN A 67 -32.60 -6.80 5.14
N ASP A 68 -33.14 -6.41 6.29
CA ASP A 68 -33.92 -5.17 6.42
C ASP A 68 -33.01 -3.96 6.19
N GLY A 69 -33.31 -3.21 5.12
CA GLY A 69 -32.49 -2.08 4.70
C GLY A 69 -31.14 -2.49 4.09
N ALA A 70 -30.95 -3.76 3.74
CA ALA A 70 -29.77 -4.21 3.01
C ALA A 70 -29.82 -3.77 1.55
N ALA A 71 -28.65 -3.52 0.98
CA ALA A 71 -28.51 -3.10 -0.41
C ALA A 71 -27.36 -3.84 -1.10
N ALA A 72 -27.55 -4.23 -2.35
CA ALA A 72 -26.46 -4.72 -3.17
C ALA A 72 -25.49 -3.57 -3.49
N GLU A 73 -24.20 -3.82 -3.48
CA GLU A 73 -23.14 -2.85 -3.76
C GLU A 73 -22.25 -3.35 -4.90
N THR A 74 -21.69 -2.41 -5.66
CA THR A 74 -20.56 -2.67 -6.55
C THR A 74 -19.45 -1.73 -6.16
N ILE A 75 -18.25 -2.28 -5.94
CA ILE A 75 -17.08 -1.52 -5.54
C ILE A 75 -15.95 -1.82 -6.52
N ASP A 76 -15.44 -0.78 -7.17
CA ASP A 76 -14.21 -0.82 -7.92
C ASP A 76 -13.07 -0.31 -7.02
N VAL A 77 -11.99 -1.07 -6.92
CA VAL A 77 -10.79 -0.65 -6.18
C VAL A 77 -9.63 -0.55 -7.15
N SER A 78 -8.91 0.57 -7.13
CA SER A 78 -7.75 0.80 -7.99
C SER A 78 -6.63 1.50 -7.24
N TRP A 79 -5.39 1.18 -7.60
CA TRP A 79 -4.26 2.03 -7.23
C TRP A 79 -4.27 3.33 -8.03
N ASN A 80 -3.98 4.43 -7.37
CA ASN A 80 -3.63 5.70 -7.96
C ASN A 80 -2.16 6.00 -7.58
N PHE A 81 -1.28 5.96 -8.57
CA PHE A 81 0.14 6.31 -8.44
C PHE A 81 0.48 7.67 -9.05
N THR A 82 -0.50 8.38 -9.63
CA THR A 82 -0.26 9.63 -10.36
C THR A 82 -0.25 10.86 -9.45
N GLN A 83 -0.75 10.72 -8.22
CA GLN A 83 -0.68 11.76 -7.20
C GLN A 83 0.65 11.71 -6.46
N THR A 84 1.03 12.82 -5.81
CA THR A 84 2.25 12.92 -4.99
C THR A 84 2.37 11.79 -3.97
N THR A 85 1.23 11.34 -3.43
CA THR A 85 1.18 10.20 -2.50
C THR A 85 0.32 9.09 -3.10
N PRO A 86 0.87 7.87 -3.29
CA PRO A 86 0.11 6.73 -3.75
C PRO A 86 -1.10 6.42 -2.85
N ALA A 87 -2.22 6.03 -3.46
CA ALA A 87 -3.42 5.67 -2.72
C ALA A 87 -4.19 4.52 -3.36
N LEU A 88 -4.92 3.74 -2.55
CA LEU A 88 -5.99 2.89 -3.03
C LEU A 88 -7.30 3.67 -3.03
N GLN A 89 -7.92 3.78 -4.19
CA GLN A 89 -9.22 4.42 -4.36
C GLN A 89 -10.31 3.37 -4.49
N PHE A 90 -11.32 3.47 -3.64
CA PHE A 90 -12.54 2.70 -3.68
C PHE A 90 -13.62 3.58 -4.27
N ARG A 91 -14.26 3.11 -5.32
CA ARG A 91 -15.40 3.76 -5.96
C ARG A 91 -16.60 2.85 -5.81
N PHE A 92 -17.60 3.33 -5.09
CA PHE A 92 -18.86 2.64 -4.93
C PHE A 92 -19.80 3.03 -6.07
N LYS A 93 -20.84 2.23 -6.31
CA LYS A 93 -21.85 2.55 -7.32
C LYS A 93 -22.58 3.88 -6.97
N PRO A 94 -23.15 4.59 -7.95
CA PRO A 94 -23.95 5.78 -7.69
C PRO A 94 -25.11 5.51 -6.72
N GLY A 95 -25.36 6.45 -5.81
CA GLY A 95 -26.43 6.37 -4.80
C GLY A 95 -26.09 5.51 -3.57
N SER A 96 -24.90 4.91 -3.50
CA SER A 96 -24.44 4.20 -2.31
C SER A 96 -24.19 5.14 -1.13
N ARG A 97 -24.32 4.60 0.10
CA ARG A 97 -24.08 5.35 1.34
C ARG A 97 -22.63 5.84 1.44
N LEU A 98 -21.68 5.03 0.98
CA LEU A 98 -20.31 5.45 0.72
C LEU A 98 -20.18 5.80 -0.75
N GLN A 99 -19.58 6.94 -1.05
CA GLN A 99 -19.32 7.33 -2.43
C GLN A 99 -17.88 6.97 -2.82
N GLN A 100 -16.93 7.39 -1.99
CA GLN A 100 -15.51 7.15 -2.20
C GLN A 100 -14.78 6.92 -0.88
N LEU A 101 -13.73 6.11 -0.95
CA LEU A 101 -12.77 5.92 0.13
C LEU A 101 -11.37 5.88 -0.46
N HIS A 102 -10.45 6.68 0.08
CA HIS A 102 -9.07 6.75 -0.36
C HIS A 102 -8.17 6.32 0.79
N LEU A 103 -7.48 5.18 0.65
CA LEU A 103 -6.42 4.77 1.58
C LEU A 103 -5.11 5.31 1.06
N ILE A 104 -4.60 6.33 1.72
CA ILE A 104 -3.41 7.08 1.33
C ILE A 104 -2.22 6.42 2.02
N ALA A 105 -1.25 5.97 1.22
CA ALA A 105 -0.02 5.37 1.73
C ALA A 105 0.77 6.39 2.57
N PRO A 106 1.61 5.95 3.52
CA PRO A 106 2.46 6.85 4.28
C PRO A 106 3.38 7.62 3.33
N ALA A 107 3.38 8.95 3.45
CA ALA A 107 4.39 9.80 2.82
C ALA A 107 5.66 9.85 3.69
N ALA A 108 6.77 10.36 3.17
CA ALA A 108 8.04 10.40 3.90
C ALA A 108 7.96 11.13 5.27
N ASP A 109 6.98 12.03 5.42
CA ASP A 109 6.69 12.85 6.59
C ASP A 109 5.54 12.32 7.47
N SER A 110 4.81 11.29 7.03
CA SER A 110 3.71 10.67 7.78
C SER A 110 4.00 9.20 8.05
N ALA A 111 3.97 8.77 9.32
CA ALA A 111 4.29 7.39 9.68
C ALA A 111 3.11 6.40 9.53
N VAL A 112 1.90 6.87 9.21
CA VAL A 112 0.68 6.04 9.27
C VAL A 112 -0.15 6.14 7.99
N ILE A 113 -0.82 5.04 7.64
CA ILE A 113 -1.81 5.03 6.54
C ILE A 113 -2.99 5.92 6.94
N GLN A 114 -3.36 6.82 6.05
CA GLN A 114 -4.52 7.69 6.22
C GLN A 114 -5.70 7.18 5.38
N LEU A 115 -6.90 7.48 5.82
CA LEU A 115 -8.14 7.16 5.12
C LEU A 115 -8.97 8.43 4.98
N ARG A 116 -9.21 8.84 3.75
CA ARG A 116 -10.20 9.88 3.43
C ARG A 116 -11.52 9.21 3.06
N LEU A 117 -12.56 9.53 3.80
CA LEU A 117 -13.90 8.97 3.69
C LEU A 117 -14.85 10.04 3.13
N GLN A 118 -15.48 9.77 1.98
CA GLN A 118 -16.52 10.62 1.42
C GLN A 118 -17.91 10.00 1.69
N GLU A 119 -18.68 10.67 2.55
CA GLU A 119 -20.07 10.34 2.88
C GLU A 119 -20.98 11.48 2.42
N ALA A 120 -21.78 11.26 1.37
CA ALA A 120 -22.56 12.34 0.74
C ALA A 120 -21.65 13.57 0.45
N ASP A 121 -21.98 14.75 0.95
CA ASP A 121 -21.20 15.98 0.74
C ASP A 121 -20.09 16.19 1.80
N ALA A 122 -19.97 15.29 2.78
CA ALA A 122 -18.98 15.40 3.85
C ALA A 122 -17.75 14.54 3.57
N GLU A 123 -16.57 15.16 3.65
CA GLU A 123 -15.28 14.48 3.68
C GLU A 123 -14.77 14.38 5.13
N ARG A 124 -14.18 13.22 5.48
CA ARG A 124 -13.56 13.00 6.80
C ARG A 124 -12.21 12.33 6.66
N LEU A 125 -11.24 12.78 7.45
CA LEU A 125 -9.93 12.14 7.57
C LEU A 125 -9.89 11.22 8.79
N LEU A 126 -9.48 9.98 8.57
CA LEU A 126 -9.26 8.96 9.59
C LEU A 126 -7.80 8.47 9.49
N THR A 127 -7.24 8.01 10.59
CA THR A 127 -5.88 7.44 10.66
C THR A 127 -5.91 6.01 11.12
N LEU A 128 -5.01 5.19 10.57
CA LEU A 128 -4.82 3.82 11.00
C LEU A 128 -4.48 3.78 12.49
N GLN A 129 -5.28 3.03 13.24
CA GLN A 129 -5.07 2.82 14.65
C GLN A 129 -4.08 1.68 14.86
N PRO A 130 -3.18 1.77 15.87
CA PRO A 130 -2.43 0.63 16.33
C PRO A 130 -3.42 -0.50 16.65
N ASN A 131 -3.24 -1.66 16.02
CA ASN A 131 -4.11 -2.79 16.30
C ASN A 131 -3.91 -3.14 17.78
N PRO A 132 -4.94 -3.07 18.66
CA PRO A 132 -4.78 -3.54 20.02
C PRO A 132 -4.36 -5.00 19.90
N VAL A 133 -3.29 -5.39 20.59
CA VAL A 133 -2.73 -6.75 20.54
C VAL A 133 -3.85 -7.74 20.85
N THR A 134 -4.51 -8.27 19.82
CA THR A 134 -5.49 -9.34 19.98
C THR A 134 -4.69 -10.56 20.39
N THR A 135 -5.08 -11.14 21.52
CA THR A 135 -4.49 -12.34 22.13
C THR A 135 -4.60 -13.58 21.24
N GLU A 136 -5.37 -13.51 20.16
CA GLU A 136 -5.46 -14.53 19.12
C GLU A 136 -4.54 -14.20 17.94
N VAL A 137 -3.41 -14.89 17.88
CA VAL A 137 -2.34 -14.77 16.86
C VAL A 137 -2.86 -14.91 15.42
N SER A 138 -4.04 -15.51 15.20
CA SER A 138 -4.61 -15.75 13.86
C SER A 138 -5.24 -14.53 13.17
N GLU A 139 -5.66 -13.50 13.94
CA GLU A 139 -6.30 -12.29 13.38
C GLU A 139 -5.32 -11.13 13.15
N GLN A 140 -4.10 -11.23 13.69
CA GLN A 140 -3.06 -10.22 13.53
C GLN A 140 -2.65 -10.13 12.04
N GLY A 141 -2.92 -8.97 11.41
CA GLY A 141 -2.56 -8.71 10.01
C GLY A 141 -3.68 -8.92 8.96
N ASN A 142 -4.92 -9.20 9.40
CA ASN A 142 -6.09 -9.28 8.52
C ASN A 142 -7.17 -8.24 8.82
N GLN A 143 -6.93 -7.34 9.76
CA GLN A 143 -7.87 -6.29 10.14
C GLN A 143 -7.13 -4.96 10.27
N TRP A 144 -7.73 -3.91 9.71
CA TRP A 144 -7.22 -2.53 9.77
C TRP A 144 -8.35 -1.63 10.21
N THR A 145 -8.13 -0.93 11.33
CA THR A 145 -9.11 -0.03 11.91
C THR A 145 -8.61 1.40 11.77
N PHE A 146 -9.39 2.23 11.13
CA PHE A 146 -9.14 3.66 10.97
C PHE A 146 -10.11 4.42 11.87
N ALA A 147 -9.66 5.47 12.54
CA ALA A 147 -10.54 6.30 13.38
C ALA A 147 -10.27 7.78 13.16
N THR A 148 -11.29 8.60 13.39
CA THR A 148 -11.14 10.06 13.46
C THR A 148 -10.25 10.45 14.65
N PRO A 149 -9.65 11.66 14.61
CA PRO A 149 -8.95 12.24 15.76
C PRO A 149 -9.77 12.22 17.07
N ALA A 150 -9.06 12.20 18.19
CA ALA A 150 -9.65 12.09 19.54
C ALA A 150 -10.43 13.33 19.98
N ASP A 151 -10.22 14.46 19.32
CA ASP A 151 -10.90 15.74 19.55
C ASP A 151 -12.11 15.96 18.61
N ALA A 152 -12.43 14.99 17.74
CA ALA A 152 -13.58 15.08 16.86
C ALA A 152 -14.91 15.08 17.65
N THR A 153 -15.83 15.98 17.31
CA THR A 153 -17.16 16.08 17.94
C THR A 153 -18.07 14.87 17.65
N THR A 154 -17.77 14.11 16.60
CA THR A 154 -18.39 12.83 16.29
C THR A 154 -17.32 11.89 15.81
N HIS A 155 -17.09 10.82 16.55
CA HIS A 155 -16.07 9.85 16.20
C HIS A 155 -16.60 8.89 15.13
N ARG A 156 -15.76 8.62 14.14
CA ARG A 156 -15.97 7.55 13.14
C ARG A 156 -14.90 6.51 13.31
N ARG A 157 -15.29 5.25 13.10
CA ARG A 157 -14.38 4.13 12.99
C ARG A 157 -14.73 3.29 11.78
N LEU A 158 -13.75 3.08 10.90
CA LEU A 158 -13.88 2.21 9.74
C LEU A 158 -12.94 1.03 9.89
N THR A 159 -13.49 -0.19 9.86
CA THR A 159 -12.71 -1.42 9.94
C THR A 159 -12.77 -2.16 8.61
N LEU A 160 -11.60 -2.33 7.98
CA LEU A 160 -11.40 -3.25 6.87
C LEU A 160 -10.95 -4.59 7.42
N ARG A 161 -11.61 -5.68 7.04
CA ARG A 161 -11.20 -7.03 7.43
C ARG A 161 -11.11 -7.94 6.21
N ARG A 162 -9.98 -8.64 6.09
CA ARG A 162 -9.73 -9.67 5.09
C ARG A 162 -10.15 -11.02 5.65
N LEU A 163 -11.16 -11.64 5.04
CA LEU A 163 -11.60 -12.99 5.40
C LEU A 163 -10.89 -14.04 4.54
N SER A 164 -10.65 -13.71 3.27
CA SER A 164 -9.84 -14.49 2.32
C SER A 164 -9.36 -13.59 1.18
N GLU A 165 -8.68 -14.14 0.18
CA GLU A 165 -8.27 -13.42 -1.05
C GLU A 165 -9.46 -12.83 -1.84
N ILE A 166 -10.64 -13.45 -1.71
CA ILE A 166 -11.85 -13.09 -2.46
C ILE A 166 -12.99 -12.61 -1.55
N ARG A 167 -12.76 -12.46 -0.24
CA ARG A 167 -13.77 -12.00 0.73
C ARG A 167 -13.19 -10.98 1.70
N TRP A 168 -13.82 -9.81 1.74
CA TRP A 168 -13.46 -8.71 2.63
C TRP A 168 -14.72 -8.12 3.25
N THR A 169 -14.58 -7.39 4.36
CA THR A 169 -15.66 -6.59 4.93
C THR A 169 -15.20 -5.17 5.19
N VAL A 170 -16.13 -4.22 5.00
CA VAL A 170 -15.97 -2.80 5.39
C VAL A 170 -17.04 -2.50 6.43
N LEU A 171 -16.65 -2.26 7.68
CA LEU A 171 -17.56 -1.90 8.77
C LEU A 171 -17.38 -0.42 9.09
N LEU A 172 -18.48 0.34 9.10
CA LEU A 172 -18.49 1.72 9.57
C LEU A 172 -19.28 1.83 10.86
N GLU A 173 -18.67 2.48 11.86
CA GLU A 173 -19.24 2.74 13.17
C GLU A 173 -19.12 4.22 13.54
N GLU A 174 -20.04 4.68 14.38
CA GLU A 174 -20.08 6.04 14.92
C GLU A 174 -20.14 5.99 16.45
N GLN A 175 -19.47 6.93 17.10
CA GLN A 175 -19.66 7.22 18.52
C GLN A 175 -19.83 8.73 18.72
N PRO A 176 -20.94 9.20 19.32
CA PRO A 176 -21.07 10.59 19.73
C PRO A 176 -20.02 10.95 20.79
N GLN A 177 -19.56 12.20 20.84
CA GLN A 177 -18.61 12.67 21.86
C GLN A 177 -19.11 12.42 23.29
N THR A 178 -20.43 12.48 23.51
CA THR A 178 -21.11 12.19 24.77
C THR A 178 -21.98 10.93 24.65
N GLY A 179 -21.35 9.76 24.50
CA GLY A 179 -22.05 8.49 24.34
C GLY A 179 -21.22 7.27 24.72
N ALA A 180 -21.87 6.23 25.28
CA ALA A 180 -21.20 5.11 25.95
C ALA A 180 -20.68 4.00 25.01
N GLY A 181 -20.91 4.07 23.69
CA GLY A 181 -20.42 3.00 22.80
C GLY A 181 -20.49 3.28 21.32
N TRP A 182 -19.75 2.46 20.57
CA TRP A 182 -19.76 2.43 19.12
C TRP A 182 -21.08 1.87 18.60
N ARG A 183 -21.73 2.62 17.72
CA ARG A 183 -22.93 2.22 17.01
C ARG A 183 -22.56 1.83 15.58
N ARG A 184 -22.92 0.62 15.15
CA ARG A 184 -22.83 0.23 13.74
C ARG A 184 -23.71 1.15 12.89
N MET A 185 -23.12 1.73 11.86
CA MET A 185 -23.85 2.39 10.79
C MET A 185 -24.26 1.37 9.73
N PHE A 186 -23.30 0.59 9.23
CA PHE A 186 -23.51 -0.52 8.30
C PHE A 186 -22.21 -1.35 8.15
N GLU A 187 -22.35 -2.54 7.58
CA GLU A 187 -21.24 -3.40 7.18
C GLU A 187 -21.44 -3.82 5.72
N ILE A 188 -20.40 -3.72 4.90
CA ILE A 188 -20.41 -4.18 3.51
C ILE A 188 -19.60 -5.48 3.45
N GLY A 189 -20.28 -6.60 3.21
CA GLY A 189 -19.63 -7.87 2.88
C GLY A 189 -19.29 -7.92 1.40
N MET A 190 -17.99 -7.88 1.07
CA MET A 190 -17.48 -7.84 -0.29
C MET A 190 -17.02 -9.21 -0.77
N THR A 191 -17.31 -9.52 -2.03
CA THR A 191 -16.72 -10.65 -2.74
C THR A 191 -16.26 -10.28 -4.13
N ARG A 192 -15.07 -10.78 -4.48
CA ARG A 192 -14.45 -10.49 -5.76
C ARG A 192 -15.38 -10.89 -6.91
N ALA A 193 -15.61 -9.98 -7.84
CA ALA A 193 -16.50 -10.22 -8.97
C ALA A 193 -15.94 -11.36 -9.85
N GLY A 194 -16.82 -12.22 -10.34
CA GLY A 194 -16.45 -13.38 -11.16
C GLY A 194 -15.82 -14.56 -10.41
N GLU A 195 -15.57 -14.46 -9.10
CA GLU A 195 -15.00 -15.54 -8.29
C GLU A 195 -16.08 -16.36 -7.57
N ARG A 196 -15.83 -17.67 -7.47
CA ARG A 196 -16.64 -18.61 -6.68
C ARG A 196 -15.84 -19.06 -5.45
N LEU A 197 -16.52 -19.16 -4.31
CA LEU A 197 -15.90 -19.56 -3.04
C LEU A 197 -15.18 -20.92 -3.13
N ALA A 198 -15.72 -21.85 -3.92
CA ALA A 198 -15.22 -23.22 -4.02
C ALA A 198 -13.93 -23.37 -4.86
N THR A 199 -13.51 -22.35 -5.61
CA THR A 199 -12.37 -22.42 -6.55
C THR A 199 -11.35 -21.30 -6.36
N ALA A 200 -11.43 -20.58 -5.23
CA ALA A 200 -10.57 -19.45 -4.96
C ALA A 200 -9.08 -19.87 -4.90
N GLY A 201 -8.20 -19.17 -5.64
CA GLY A 201 -6.75 -19.29 -5.50
C GLY A 201 -6.03 -20.33 -6.39
N ALA A 202 -6.74 -21.21 -7.11
CA ALA A 202 -6.07 -22.17 -8.01
C ALA A 202 -5.66 -21.51 -9.34
N GLY A 203 -4.36 -21.48 -9.65
CA GLY A 203 -3.83 -21.03 -10.94
C GLY A 203 -3.98 -19.53 -11.24
N GLN A 204 -4.14 -18.70 -10.21
CA GLN A 204 -4.34 -17.27 -10.39
C GLN A 204 -3.05 -16.57 -10.86
N ARG A 205 -3.17 -15.82 -11.95
CA ARG A 205 -2.12 -14.92 -12.44
C ARG A 205 -2.00 -13.75 -11.46
N LEU A 206 -0.77 -13.38 -11.11
CA LEU A 206 -0.52 -12.28 -10.18
C LEU A 206 -0.25 -10.97 -10.93
N CYS A 207 -0.62 -9.87 -10.29
CA CYS A 207 -0.23 -8.53 -10.68
C CYS A 207 1.26 -8.38 -10.46
N VAL A 208 2.02 -8.09 -11.51
CA VAL A 208 3.48 -7.88 -11.38
C VAL A 208 3.84 -6.62 -10.59
N VAL A 209 2.93 -5.66 -10.47
CA VAL A 209 3.16 -4.43 -9.70
C VAL A 209 2.93 -4.64 -8.21
N THR A 210 1.82 -5.28 -7.84
CA THR A 210 1.33 -5.27 -6.44
C THR A 210 1.18 -6.66 -5.82
N GLY A 211 1.34 -7.72 -6.60
CA GLY A 211 1.07 -9.10 -6.15
C GLY A 211 -0.42 -9.46 -6.02
N GLY A 212 -1.35 -8.53 -6.26
CA GLY A 212 -2.80 -8.81 -6.28
C GLY A 212 -3.23 -9.71 -7.46
N LYS A 213 -4.52 -9.98 -7.62
CA LYS A 213 -5.02 -10.79 -8.75
C LYS A 213 -4.81 -10.05 -10.08
N GLY A 214 -4.00 -10.62 -10.97
CA GLY A 214 -3.79 -10.15 -12.33
C GLY A 214 -4.98 -10.46 -13.23
N THR A 215 -5.60 -9.43 -13.81
CA THR A 215 -6.78 -9.55 -14.68
C THR A 215 -6.59 -8.89 -16.04
N ILE A 216 -5.57 -8.03 -16.14
CA ILE A 216 -5.30 -7.22 -17.32
C ILE A 216 -3.95 -7.67 -17.89
N ALA A 217 -3.92 -8.08 -19.16
CA ALA A 217 -2.68 -8.45 -19.84
C ALA A 217 -1.90 -7.20 -20.27
N VAL A 218 -0.58 -7.25 -20.06
CA VAL A 218 0.42 -6.28 -20.55
C VAL A 218 1.55 -7.05 -21.22
N GLN A 219 2.29 -6.41 -22.12
CA GLN A 219 3.39 -7.06 -22.84
C GLN A 219 4.71 -6.32 -22.63
N HIS A 220 5.79 -7.08 -22.49
CA HIS A 220 7.15 -6.56 -22.49
C HIS A 220 8.10 -7.68 -22.94
N ASP A 221 9.05 -7.37 -23.81
CA ASP A 221 10.04 -8.31 -24.37
C ASP A 221 9.43 -9.60 -24.95
N GLY A 222 8.29 -9.46 -25.66
CA GLY A 222 7.57 -10.59 -26.24
C GLY A 222 6.92 -11.54 -25.23
N GLN A 223 6.95 -11.20 -23.94
CA GLN A 223 6.29 -11.95 -22.87
C GLN A 223 5.02 -11.26 -22.40
N THR A 224 4.01 -12.05 -22.06
CA THR A 224 2.75 -11.55 -21.49
C THR A 224 2.81 -11.58 -19.97
N TRP A 225 2.61 -10.41 -19.37
CA TRP A 225 2.49 -10.20 -17.93
C TRP A 225 1.07 -9.76 -17.58
N TYR A 226 0.76 -9.70 -16.29
CA TYR A 226 -0.59 -9.36 -15.82
C TYR A 226 -0.54 -8.30 -14.73
N VAL A 227 -1.52 -7.40 -14.73
CA VAL A 227 -1.73 -6.36 -13.72
C VAL A 227 -3.18 -6.37 -13.21
N CYS A 228 -3.45 -5.77 -12.04
CA CYS A 228 -4.75 -5.86 -11.37
C CYS A 228 -5.73 -4.73 -11.69
N CYS A 229 -5.23 -3.56 -12.13
CA CYS A 229 -6.05 -2.38 -12.42
C CYS A 229 -5.31 -1.44 -13.39
N GLU A 230 -6.01 -0.43 -13.89
CA GLU A 230 -5.45 0.53 -14.84
C GLU A 230 -4.27 1.33 -14.26
N GLY A 231 -4.31 1.71 -12.99
CA GLY A 231 -3.16 2.37 -12.35
C GLY A 231 -1.89 1.50 -12.34
N CYS A 232 -2.04 0.18 -12.23
CA CYS A 232 -0.91 -0.74 -12.38
C CYS A 232 -0.48 -0.94 -13.85
N ARG A 233 -1.41 -0.84 -14.81
CA ARG A 233 -1.06 -0.83 -16.24
C ARG A 233 -0.22 0.40 -16.58
N GLN A 234 -0.66 1.58 -16.14
CA GLN A 234 0.09 2.82 -16.36
C GLN A 234 1.48 2.72 -15.75
N ALA A 235 1.57 2.33 -14.47
CA ALA A 235 2.86 2.15 -13.80
C ALA A 235 3.78 1.16 -14.55
N PHE A 236 3.22 0.06 -15.07
CA PHE A 236 3.96 -0.91 -15.89
C PHE A 236 4.46 -0.32 -17.21
N ASN A 237 3.64 0.45 -17.90
CA ASN A 237 4.02 1.08 -19.16
C ASN A 237 5.12 2.14 -18.95
N ASP A 238 5.10 2.83 -17.81
CA ASP A 238 6.08 3.89 -17.48
C ASP A 238 7.46 3.32 -17.15
N ASP A 239 7.54 2.18 -16.44
CA ASP A 239 8.79 1.53 -16.05
C ASP A 239 8.65 -0.01 -16.00
N PRO A 240 8.57 -0.68 -17.17
CA PRO A 240 8.35 -2.13 -17.21
C PRO A 240 9.54 -2.91 -16.66
N ALA A 241 10.77 -2.50 -16.99
CA ALA A 241 11.99 -3.17 -16.54
C ALA A 241 12.16 -3.08 -15.01
N GLY A 242 11.93 -1.90 -14.41
CA GLY A 242 12.00 -1.71 -12.97
C GLY A 242 10.94 -2.51 -12.22
N ILE A 243 9.70 -2.55 -12.73
CA ILE A 243 8.63 -3.36 -12.14
C ILE A 243 8.95 -4.85 -12.20
N LEU A 244 9.41 -5.35 -13.34
CA LEU A 244 9.73 -6.77 -13.49
C LEU A 244 10.92 -7.17 -12.61
N LYS A 245 11.91 -6.29 -12.44
CA LYS A 245 13.00 -6.49 -11.48
C LYS A 245 12.46 -6.59 -10.05
N SER A 246 11.67 -5.62 -9.59
CA SER A 246 11.05 -5.66 -8.26
C SER A 246 10.19 -6.90 -8.06
N TYR A 247 9.42 -7.30 -9.08
CA TYR A 247 8.60 -8.50 -9.04
C TYR A 247 9.44 -9.77 -8.86
N GLN A 248 10.50 -9.94 -9.64
CA GLN A 248 11.40 -11.10 -9.53
C GLN A 248 12.06 -11.18 -8.14
N GLU A 249 12.51 -10.04 -7.60
CA GLU A 249 13.09 -9.95 -6.27
C GLU A 249 12.09 -10.37 -5.17
N GLN A 250 10.84 -9.91 -5.26
CA GLN A 250 9.78 -10.31 -4.33
C GLN A 250 9.48 -11.81 -4.41
N ARG A 251 9.44 -12.37 -5.63
CA ARG A 251 9.20 -13.81 -5.86
C ARG A 251 10.31 -14.68 -5.28
N ARG A 252 11.57 -14.25 -5.39
CA ARG A 252 12.72 -14.93 -4.77
C ARG A 252 12.61 -14.91 -3.24
N LYS A 253 12.35 -13.75 -2.63
CA LYS A 253 12.14 -13.66 -1.17
C LYS A 253 11.01 -14.58 -0.68
N GLN A 254 9.92 -14.69 -1.43
CA GLN A 254 8.81 -15.59 -1.11
C GLN A 254 9.18 -17.07 -1.23
N SER A 255 9.98 -17.46 -2.23
CA SER A 255 10.43 -18.85 -2.35
C SER A 255 11.36 -19.25 -1.21
N ASP A 256 12.25 -18.35 -0.81
CA ASP A 256 13.24 -18.57 0.25
C ASP A 256 12.54 -18.69 1.62
N ASN A 257 11.61 -17.78 1.93
CA ASN A 257 10.81 -17.88 3.16
C ASN A 257 10.00 -19.19 3.22
N LYS A 258 9.50 -19.68 2.08
CA LYS A 258 8.73 -20.92 2.01
C LYS A 258 9.60 -22.17 2.17
N SER A 259 10.83 -22.17 1.66
CA SER A 259 11.76 -23.29 1.86
C SER A 259 12.22 -23.36 3.31
N GLU A 260 12.51 -22.22 3.94
CA GLU A 260 12.84 -22.14 5.37
C GLU A 260 11.70 -22.63 6.26
N ALA A 261 10.45 -22.20 5.99
CA ALA A 261 9.28 -22.66 6.74
C ALA A 261 9.08 -24.17 6.63
N ARG A 262 9.29 -24.75 5.44
CA ARG A 262 9.19 -26.21 5.20
C ARG A 262 10.28 -26.99 5.94
N GLN A 263 11.51 -26.48 5.96
CA GLN A 263 12.60 -27.12 6.70
C GLN A 263 12.35 -27.10 8.21
N LYS A 264 11.84 -25.99 8.76
CA LYS A 264 11.46 -25.90 10.18
C LYS A 264 10.32 -26.86 10.55
N SER A 265 9.33 -27.05 9.67
CA SER A 265 8.23 -28.00 9.92
C SER A 265 8.60 -29.47 9.76
N ALA A 266 9.72 -29.78 9.09
CA ALA A 266 10.18 -31.16 8.88
C ALA A 266 11.21 -31.63 9.93
N GLY A 267 11.68 -30.72 10.80
CA GLY A 267 12.62 -31.00 11.88
C GLY A 267 11.99 -31.04 13.28
N GLN A 268 10.65 -31.02 13.37
CA GLN A 268 9.86 -31.29 14.57
C GLN A 268 9.14 -32.62 14.39
#